data_AF-A0A914RP60-F1
#
_entry.id   AF-A0A914RP60-F1
#
_cell.length_a   1.000
_cell.length_b   1.000
_cell.length_c   1.000
_cell.angle_alpha   90.00
_cell.angle_beta   90.00
_cell.angle_gamma   90.00
#
_symmetry.space_group_name_H-M   'P 1'
#
loop_
_entity.id
_entity.type
_entity.pdbx_description
1 polymer ?
#
loop_
_entity_poly.entity_id
_entity_poly.type
_entity_poly.pdbx_seq_one_letter_code
_entity_poly.pdbx_strand_id
1 'polypeptide(L)'
;MPMPHNTRRKKLSKRVKQPSPTLLTKNKTRICKDSHKLCCFWAMAGECDNNPYWMRIHCAKTCGTLMKAKDRIPPTTTTSTKTTTTTTTKATTTTTEACFNHNIYCQFWADFGECESNPYWMKSNCQKACKTCAQIMEKIYAPTPRQDCVDEHKNCAYWALSGQCEANPNWMQSFCRRSCHLC
;
A
#
# COMPACT_ATOMS: atom_id res chain seq x y z
N MET A 1 -7.28 -86.07 7.09
CA MET A 1 -6.27 -86.05 6.01
C MET A 1 -5.42 -84.79 6.17
N PRO A 2 -4.10 -84.91 6.27
CA PRO A 2 -3.18 -83.81 6.54
C PRO A 2 -2.81 -83.02 5.28
N MET A 3 -2.58 -81.72 5.48
CA MET A 3 -2.01 -80.78 4.52
C MET A 3 -0.53 -81.07 4.28
N PRO A 4 -0.01 -80.97 3.04
CA PRO A 4 1.42 -80.98 2.80
C PRO A 4 2.04 -79.59 2.97
N HIS A 5 3.12 -79.53 3.74
CA HIS A 5 4.07 -78.42 3.78
C HIS A 5 4.77 -78.27 2.42
N ASN A 6 5.01 -77.03 1.96
CA ASN A 6 6.30 -76.72 1.33
C ASN A 6 6.69 -75.24 1.42
N THR A 7 7.99 -75.08 1.39
CA THR A 7 8.91 -74.12 1.98
C THR A 7 9.01 -72.76 1.29
N ARG A 8 9.36 -71.74 2.11
CA ARG A 8 9.82 -70.42 1.67
C ARG A 8 10.99 -70.54 0.70
N ARG A 9 10.88 -69.92 -0.48
CA ARG A 9 12.03 -69.40 -1.23
C ARG A 9 11.89 -67.90 -1.42
N LYS A 10 12.78 -67.14 -0.76
CA LYS A 10 13.00 -65.71 -0.99
C LYS A 10 13.40 -65.51 -2.46
N LYS A 11 12.52 -64.93 -3.28
CA LYS A 11 12.90 -64.45 -4.61
C LYS A 11 13.58 -63.08 -4.44
N LEU A 12 14.90 -63.02 -4.64
CA LEU A 12 15.61 -61.78 -4.95
C LEU A 12 15.07 -61.24 -6.28
N SER A 13 14.23 -60.20 -6.24
CA SER A 13 13.82 -59.47 -7.43
C SER A 13 14.94 -58.51 -7.83
N LYS A 14 15.59 -58.83 -8.97
CA LYS A 14 16.56 -57.97 -9.65
C LYS A 14 15.88 -56.63 -9.98
N ARG A 15 16.48 -55.52 -9.55
CA ARG A 15 16.02 -54.16 -9.84
C ARG A 15 16.27 -53.85 -11.31
N VAL A 16 15.25 -54.01 -12.15
CA VAL A 16 15.23 -53.54 -13.54
C VAL A 16 15.26 -52.00 -13.50
N LYS A 17 16.31 -51.39 -14.09
CA LYS A 17 16.35 -49.93 -14.32
C LYS A 17 15.26 -49.60 -15.34
N GLN A 18 14.19 -48.95 -14.90
CA GLN A 18 13.27 -48.26 -15.80
C GLN A 18 13.64 -46.78 -15.88
N PRO A 19 13.63 -46.16 -17.07
CA PRO A 19 14.02 -44.77 -17.26
C PRO A 19 12.99 -43.82 -16.63
N SER A 20 13.51 -42.77 -15.98
CA SER A 20 12.72 -41.72 -15.35
C SER A 20 11.78 -41.05 -16.36
N PRO A 21 10.50 -40.79 -16.03
CA PRO A 21 9.64 -40.01 -16.88
C PRO A 21 10.13 -38.55 -16.89
N THR A 22 10.66 -38.12 -18.03
CA THR A 22 10.95 -36.72 -18.32
C THR A 22 9.63 -35.96 -18.44
N LEU A 23 9.18 -35.32 -17.35
CA LEU A 23 8.07 -34.36 -17.38
C LEU A 23 8.63 -32.94 -17.26
N LEU A 24 8.84 -32.37 -18.45
CA LEU A 24 8.64 -30.96 -18.79
C LEU A 24 9.27 -29.93 -17.85
N THR A 25 10.46 -29.51 -18.26
CA THR A 25 10.98 -28.15 -18.14
C THR A 25 9.89 -27.09 -18.32
N LYS A 26 9.32 -26.58 -17.23
CA LYS A 26 8.61 -25.30 -17.22
C LYS A 26 9.09 -24.50 -16.03
N ASN A 27 10.28 -23.93 -16.18
CA ASN A 27 10.70 -22.78 -15.39
C ASN A 27 9.80 -21.60 -15.78
N LYS A 28 8.55 -21.60 -15.31
CA LYS A 28 7.72 -20.40 -15.31
C LYS A 28 8.32 -19.49 -14.26
N THR A 29 9.09 -18.52 -14.71
CA THR A 29 9.44 -17.34 -13.95
C THR A 29 8.18 -16.81 -13.27
N ARG A 30 8.06 -17.01 -11.95
CA ARG A 30 7.00 -16.35 -11.18
C ARG A 30 7.31 -14.87 -11.23
N ILE A 31 6.56 -14.13 -12.03
CA ILE A 31 6.66 -12.68 -12.12
C ILE A 31 6.31 -12.13 -10.75
N CYS A 32 7.32 -11.63 -10.04
CA CYS A 32 7.14 -11.02 -8.73
C CYS A 32 6.68 -9.58 -8.96
N LYS A 33 5.38 -9.37 -8.90
CA LYS A 33 4.75 -8.07 -9.04
C LYS A 33 3.81 -7.86 -7.86
N ASP A 34 3.83 -6.64 -7.33
CA ASP A 34 2.86 -6.20 -6.35
C ASP A 34 1.49 -6.08 -7.01
N SER A 35 0.50 -6.73 -6.39
CA SER A 35 -0.89 -6.74 -6.82
C SER A 35 -1.58 -5.42 -6.51
N HIS A 36 -1.09 -4.67 -5.52
CA HIS A 36 -1.66 -3.39 -5.12
C HIS A 36 -0.65 -2.25 -5.21
N LYS A 37 -1.11 -1.07 -5.62
CA LYS A 37 -0.28 0.15 -5.65
C LYS A 37 0.16 0.57 -4.24
N LEU A 38 -0.58 0.17 -3.20
CA LEU A 38 -0.24 0.46 -1.79
C LEU A 38 0.74 -0.54 -1.16
N CYS A 39 1.31 -1.49 -1.91
CA CYS A 39 2.24 -2.46 -1.33
C CYS A 39 3.45 -1.81 -0.64
N CYS A 40 4.02 -0.75 -1.23
CA CYS A 40 5.05 0.07 -0.61
C CYS A 40 4.59 0.66 0.73
N PHE A 41 3.36 1.15 0.82
CA PHE A 41 2.80 1.74 2.03
C PHE A 41 2.63 0.70 3.14
N TRP A 42 2.01 -0.44 2.83
CA TRP A 42 1.84 -1.52 3.79
C TRP A 42 3.19 -2.07 4.27
N ALA A 43 4.17 -2.21 3.37
CA ALA A 43 5.52 -2.59 3.76
C ALA A 43 6.20 -1.55 4.69
N MET A 44 6.07 -0.25 4.39
CA MET A 44 6.56 0.82 5.27
C MET A 44 5.83 0.86 6.62
N ALA A 45 4.56 0.47 6.66
CA ALA A 45 3.77 0.29 7.88
C ALA A 45 4.10 -1.00 8.65
N GLY A 46 5.07 -1.80 8.17
CA GLY A 46 5.49 -3.05 8.82
C GLY A 46 4.61 -4.25 8.51
N GLU A 47 3.72 -4.18 7.51
CA GLU A 47 2.83 -5.30 7.16
C GLU A 47 3.60 -6.51 6.63
N CYS A 48 4.82 -6.32 6.11
CA CYS A 48 5.67 -7.46 5.75
C CYS A 48 5.98 -8.36 6.96
N ASP A 49 5.93 -7.82 8.18
CA ASP A 49 6.17 -8.53 9.45
C ASP A 49 4.87 -8.82 10.20
N ASN A 50 3.92 -7.88 10.20
CA ASN A 50 2.63 -8.01 10.90
C ASN A 50 1.62 -8.88 10.15
N ASN A 51 1.65 -8.86 8.83
CA ASN A 51 0.78 -9.67 7.97
C ASN A 51 1.58 -10.35 6.84
N PRO A 52 2.57 -11.16 7.21
CA PRO A 52 3.57 -11.67 6.29
C PRO A 52 2.91 -12.50 5.19
N TYR A 53 1.96 -13.37 5.53
CA TYR A 53 1.31 -14.26 4.57
C TYR A 53 0.60 -13.51 3.43
N TRP A 54 -0.24 -12.54 3.79
CA TRP A 54 -0.98 -11.75 2.81
C TRP A 54 -0.03 -10.90 1.96
N MET A 55 0.94 -10.25 2.61
CA MET A 55 1.93 -9.42 1.94
C MET A 55 2.87 -10.20 1.03
N ARG A 56 3.22 -11.46 1.35
CA ARG A 56 4.02 -12.32 0.43
C ARG A 56 3.30 -12.63 -0.87
N ILE A 57 1.97 -12.69 -0.83
CA ILE A 57 1.15 -13.08 -1.99
C ILE A 57 0.79 -11.85 -2.81
N HIS A 58 0.36 -10.78 -2.14
CA HIS A 58 -0.17 -9.60 -2.80
C HIS A 58 0.86 -8.48 -2.98
N CYS A 59 1.94 -8.50 -2.21
CA CYS A 59 2.99 -7.48 -2.20
C CYS A 59 4.38 -8.13 -2.24
N ALA A 60 4.47 -9.22 -3.01
CA ALA A 60 5.61 -10.11 -3.06
C ALA A 60 6.93 -9.41 -3.39
N LYS A 61 6.87 -8.36 -4.23
CA LYS A 61 8.02 -7.60 -4.69
C LYS A 61 8.44 -6.61 -3.63
N THR A 62 7.49 -5.89 -3.03
CA THR A 62 7.78 -4.95 -1.95
C THR A 62 8.32 -5.67 -0.71
N CYS A 63 7.75 -6.81 -0.31
CA CYS A 63 8.21 -7.58 0.86
C CYS A 63 9.35 -8.56 0.56
N GLY A 64 9.95 -8.52 -0.64
CA GLY A 64 11.19 -9.25 -0.96
C GLY A 64 11.09 -10.78 -0.89
N THR A 65 9.96 -11.37 -1.28
CA THR A 65 9.65 -12.77 -0.94
C THR A 65 10.12 -13.83 -1.94
N LEU A 66 10.92 -13.45 -2.94
CA LEU A 66 11.57 -14.44 -3.80
C LEU A 66 12.77 -15.06 -3.08
N MET A 67 12.63 -16.33 -2.71
CA MET A 67 13.71 -17.14 -2.13
C MET A 67 14.98 -17.11 -2.99
N LYS A 68 16.09 -16.68 -2.40
CA LYS A 68 17.41 -17.26 -2.66
C LYS A 68 18.23 -17.40 -1.38
N ALA A 69 18.50 -18.65 -1.05
CA ALA A 69 19.62 -19.06 -0.22
C ALA A 69 20.94 -18.70 -0.92
N LYS A 70 21.93 -18.26 -0.14
CA LYS A 70 23.28 -17.78 -0.53
C LYS A 70 23.17 -16.47 -1.34
N ASP A 71 23.38 -15.30 -0.76
CA ASP A 71 24.54 -14.88 0.03
C ASP A 71 24.12 -13.95 1.15
N ARG A 72 24.82 -14.04 2.29
CA ARG A 72 24.72 -13.03 3.35
C ARG A 72 25.20 -11.71 2.75
N ILE A 73 24.30 -10.77 2.54
CA ILE A 73 24.67 -9.35 2.49
C ILE A 73 24.56 -8.84 3.94
N PRO A 74 25.57 -8.10 4.45
CA PRO A 74 25.63 -7.67 5.85
C PRO A 74 24.42 -6.81 6.23
N PRO A 75 24.10 -6.68 7.53
CA PRO A 75 23.13 -5.69 7.97
C PRO A 75 23.52 -4.32 7.40
N THR A 76 22.58 -3.68 6.71
CA THR A 76 22.69 -2.30 6.27
C THR A 76 23.05 -1.46 7.51
N THR A 77 24.31 -1.04 7.56
CA THR A 77 24.79 -0.05 8.51
C THR A 77 23.93 1.19 8.35
N THR A 78 23.17 1.53 9.39
CA THR A 78 22.53 2.82 9.55
C THR A 78 23.63 3.88 9.65
N THR A 79 24.06 4.41 8.51
CA THR A 79 24.84 5.64 8.47
C THR A 79 23.89 6.75 8.88
N SER A 80 23.94 7.08 10.17
CA SER A 80 23.38 8.31 10.72
C SER A 80 24.14 9.48 10.13
N THR A 81 23.62 10.03 9.03
CA THR A 81 24.04 11.36 8.56
C THR A 81 23.53 12.34 9.60
N LYS A 82 24.40 12.70 10.54
CA LYS A 82 24.17 13.75 11.52
C LYS A 82 24.12 15.08 10.74
N THR A 83 22.92 15.48 10.32
CA THR A 83 22.68 16.77 9.69
C THR A 83 22.96 17.87 10.71
N THR A 84 24.04 18.61 10.49
CA THR A 84 24.43 19.79 11.26
C THR A 84 23.38 20.89 11.08
N THR A 85 22.58 21.13 12.10
CA THR A 85 21.70 22.30 12.21
C THR A 85 22.55 23.53 12.51
N THR A 86 22.90 24.31 11.49
CA THR A 86 23.54 25.62 11.67
C THR A 86 22.44 26.68 11.87
N THR A 87 22.13 26.97 13.12
CA THR A 87 21.28 28.10 13.51
C THR A 87 22.06 29.40 13.30
N THR A 88 21.67 30.21 12.31
CA THR A 88 22.13 31.59 12.18
C THR A 88 20.92 32.52 12.28
N THR A 89 20.79 33.14 13.45
CA THR A 89 19.81 34.17 13.74
C THR A 89 20.32 35.50 13.21
N LYS A 90 19.62 36.08 12.22
CA LYS A 90 19.56 37.54 12.07
C LYS A 90 18.26 37.94 11.38
N ALA A 91 17.42 38.66 12.12
CA ALA A 91 16.14 39.18 11.68
C ALA A 91 16.31 40.27 10.61
N THR A 92 15.42 40.29 9.61
CA THR A 92 14.68 41.48 9.12
C THR A 92 13.57 41.01 8.16
N THR A 93 12.34 41.26 8.60
CA THR A 93 11.03 41.34 7.93
C THR A 93 10.97 41.39 6.40
N THR A 94 10.27 40.42 5.78
CA THR A 94 9.04 40.59 4.96
C THR A 94 8.50 39.18 4.61
N THR A 95 7.36 38.82 5.19
CA THR A 95 6.76 37.47 5.20
C THR A 95 6.35 37.01 3.80
N THR A 96 7.21 36.24 3.14
CA THR A 96 6.83 35.36 2.04
C THR A 96 6.88 33.95 2.60
N GLU A 97 5.71 33.45 3.02
CA GLU A 97 5.53 32.08 3.55
C GLU A 97 6.25 31.07 2.64
N ALA A 98 7.29 30.43 3.17
CA ALA A 98 8.07 29.48 2.41
C ALA A 98 7.19 28.27 2.08
N CYS A 99 6.95 28.02 0.79
CA CYS A 99 6.17 26.86 0.38
C CYS A 99 6.72 25.55 0.97
N PHE A 100 5.86 24.69 1.52
CA PHE A 100 6.26 23.48 2.24
C PHE A 100 5.39 22.24 1.94
N ASN A 101 5.85 21.09 2.43
CA ASN A 101 5.04 19.90 2.69
C ASN A 101 5.19 19.59 4.19
N HIS A 102 4.12 19.72 4.97
CA HIS A 102 4.11 19.43 6.41
C HIS A 102 4.14 17.95 6.72
N ASN A 103 3.74 17.09 5.77
CA ASN A 103 3.76 15.65 5.94
C ASN A 103 4.67 15.01 4.88
N ILE A 104 5.42 13.99 5.31
CA ILE A 104 6.27 13.18 4.41
C ILE A 104 5.44 12.50 3.30
N TYR A 105 4.16 12.20 3.56
CA TYR A 105 3.25 11.58 2.60
C TYR A 105 2.56 12.56 1.65
N CYS A 106 2.84 13.87 1.74
CA CYS A 106 2.20 14.89 0.90
C CYS A 106 2.29 14.57 -0.60
N GLN A 107 3.47 14.14 -1.08
CA GLN A 107 3.64 13.80 -2.51
C GLN A 107 2.77 12.62 -2.91
N PHE A 108 2.74 11.60 -2.07
CA PHE A 108 1.95 10.40 -2.30
C PHE A 108 0.44 10.71 -2.34
N TRP A 109 -0.07 11.47 -1.37
CA TRP A 109 -1.47 11.90 -1.36
C TRP A 109 -1.82 12.73 -2.59
N ALA A 110 -0.94 13.62 -3.01
CA ALA A 110 -1.13 14.37 -4.26
C ALA A 110 -1.19 13.44 -5.48
N ASP A 111 -0.31 12.44 -5.57
CA ASP A 111 -0.31 11.44 -6.66
C ASP A 111 -1.60 10.58 -6.68
N PHE A 112 -2.31 10.48 -5.55
CA PHE A 112 -3.60 9.80 -5.40
C PHE A 112 -4.81 10.74 -5.55
N GLY A 113 -4.60 12.00 -5.93
CA GLY A 113 -5.69 12.95 -6.20
C GLY A 113 -6.29 13.59 -4.95
N GLU A 114 -5.57 13.59 -3.84
CA GLU A 114 -6.02 14.26 -2.61
C GLU A 114 -6.01 15.79 -2.75
N CYS A 115 -5.24 16.35 -3.68
CA CYS A 115 -5.27 17.78 -3.96
C CYS A 115 -6.63 18.24 -4.51
N GLU A 116 -7.37 17.34 -5.16
CA GLU A 116 -8.72 17.53 -5.68
C GLU A 116 -9.79 17.04 -4.71
N SER A 117 -9.55 15.88 -4.06
CA SER A 117 -10.51 15.23 -3.16
C SER A 117 -10.57 15.90 -1.79
N ASN A 118 -9.42 16.40 -1.31
CA ASN A 118 -9.28 17.09 -0.02
C ASN A 118 -8.46 18.39 -0.19
N PRO A 119 -8.94 19.32 -1.03
CA PRO A 119 -8.17 20.49 -1.46
C PRO A 119 -7.83 21.41 -0.29
N TYR A 120 -8.71 21.52 0.71
CA TYR A 120 -8.49 22.44 1.84
C TYR A 120 -7.34 21.99 2.72
N TRP A 121 -7.32 20.72 3.10
CA TRP A 121 -6.24 20.19 3.91
C TRP A 121 -4.95 20.11 3.10
N MET A 122 -5.01 19.55 1.89
CA MET A 122 -3.84 19.30 1.06
C MET A 122 -3.19 20.59 0.55
N LYS A 123 -3.94 21.56 0.02
CA LYS A 123 -3.33 22.78 -0.49
C LYS A 123 -2.77 23.67 0.63
N SER A 124 -3.22 23.48 1.86
CA SER A 124 -2.71 24.20 3.04
C SER A 124 -1.50 23.52 3.67
N ASN A 125 -1.48 22.19 3.74
CA ASN A 125 -0.44 21.42 4.43
C ASN A 125 0.60 20.81 3.48
N CYS A 126 0.27 20.67 2.20
CA CYS A 126 1.05 19.95 1.19
C CYS A 126 1.24 20.82 -0.07
N GLN A 127 1.58 22.09 0.12
CA GLN A 127 1.62 23.11 -0.92
C GLN A 127 2.56 22.77 -2.08
N LYS A 128 3.73 22.15 -1.79
CA LYS A 128 4.65 21.71 -2.86
C LYS A 128 4.04 20.58 -3.67
N ALA A 129 3.50 19.57 -3.00
CA ALA A 129 2.90 18.41 -3.64
C ALA A 129 1.68 18.78 -4.50
N CYS A 130 0.84 19.70 -4.00
CA CYS A 130 -0.33 20.22 -4.74
C CYS A 130 -0.02 21.40 -5.66
N LYS A 131 1.24 21.81 -5.77
CA LYS A 131 1.67 22.93 -6.63
C LYS A 131 0.93 24.24 -6.32
N THR A 132 0.61 24.48 -5.06
CA THR A 132 -0.11 25.67 -4.58
C THR A 132 0.78 26.71 -3.90
N CYS A 133 2.10 26.58 -4.00
CA CYS A 133 3.09 27.52 -3.44
C CYS A 133 2.85 29.00 -3.76
N ALA A 134 2.25 29.31 -4.91
CA ALA A 134 1.98 30.68 -5.36
C ALA A 134 0.57 31.17 -4.99
N GLN A 135 -0.23 30.35 -4.30
CA GLN A 135 -1.58 30.69 -3.89
C GLN A 135 -1.55 31.33 -2.50
N ILE A 136 -2.13 32.52 -2.39
CA ILE A 136 -2.29 33.21 -1.10
C ILE A 136 -3.24 32.37 -0.25
N MET A 137 -2.79 31.96 0.94
CA MET A 137 -3.50 31.08 1.89
C MET A 137 -4.92 31.55 2.23
N GLU A 138 -5.20 32.85 2.11
CA GLU A 138 -6.51 33.45 2.36
C GLU A 138 -7.63 32.90 1.46
N LYS A 139 -7.32 32.26 0.33
CA LYS A 139 -8.31 31.65 -0.59
C LYS A 139 -8.49 30.14 -0.40
N ILE A 140 -7.81 29.52 0.56
CA ILE A 140 -7.83 28.07 0.79
C ILE A 140 -8.58 27.73 2.09
N TYR A 141 -9.52 28.58 2.51
CA TYR A 141 -10.43 28.19 3.57
C TYR A 141 -11.52 27.27 3.04
N ALA A 142 -11.84 26.23 3.80
CA ALA A 142 -13.05 25.44 3.55
C ALA A 142 -14.24 26.40 3.55
N PRO A 143 -15.11 26.39 2.51
CA PRO A 143 -16.37 27.10 2.56
C PRO A 143 -17.09 26.64 3.82
N THR A 144 -17.71 27.60 4.52
CA THR A 144 -18.49 27.29 5.70
C THR A 144 -19.46 26.16 5.34
N PRO A 145 -19.42 25.00 6.02
CA PRO A 145 -20.33 23.92 5.72
C PRO A 145 -21.75 24.47 5.82
N ARG A 146 -22.57 24.27 4.77
CA ARG A 146 -24.01 24.53 4.88
C ARG A 146 -24.47 23.84 6.16
N GLN A 147 -25.09 24.59 7.07
CA GLN A 147 -25.42 24.08 8.41
C GLN A 147 -26.23 22.78 8.38
N ASP A 148 -26.90 22.48 7.27
CA ASP A 148 -27.77 21.31 7.11
C ASP A 148 -27.22 20.23 6.15
N CYS A 149 -25.97 20.36 5.68
CA CYS A 149 -25.37 19.40 4.75
C CYS A 149 -24.29 18.55 5.43
N VAL A 150 -24.75 17.54 6.15
CA VAL A 150 -23.93 16.59 6.88
C VAL A 150 -24.18 15.16 6.39
N ASP A 151 -23.23 14.28 6.67
CA ASP A 151 -23.44 12.85 6.59
C ASP A 151 -24.03 12.37 7.92
N GLU A 152 -25.16 11.68 7.86
CA GLU A 152 -25.85 11.09 9.00
C GLU A 152 -25.27 9.72 9.38
N HIS A 153 -24.43 9.13 8.52
CA HIS A 153 -23.80 7.85 8.77
C HIS A 153 -22.28 7.88 8.65
N LYS A 154 -21.58 7.25 9.59
CA LYS A 154 -20.11 7.19 9.65
C LYS A 154 -19.44 6.57 8.42
N ASN A 155 -20.14 5.70 7.70
CA ASN A 155 -19.63 5.02 6.51
C ASN A 155 -19.97 5.74 5.20
N CYS A 156 -20.59 6.93 5.24
CA CYS A 156 -20.99 7.65 4.04
C CYS A 156 -19.83 7.87 3.07
N ALA A 157 -18.65 8.23 3.58
CA ALA A 157 -17.46 8.42 2.75
C ALA A 157 -17.04 7.11 2.03
N TYR A 158 -17.06 5.98 2.74
CA TYR A 158 -16.75 4.68 2.17
C TYR A 158 -17.76 4.25 1.09
N TRP A 159 -19.05 4.47 1.35
CA TRP A 159 -20.13 4.15 0.41
C TRP A 159 -20.08 5.03 -0.83
N ALA A 160 -19.85 6.34 -0.68
CA ALA A 160 -19.65 7.24 -1.80
C ALA A 160 -18.46 6.82 -2.66
N LEU A 161 -17.30 6.51 -2.04
CA LEU A 161 -16.13 5.98 -2.75
C LEU A 161 -16.41 4.66 -3.47
N SER A 162 -17.33 3.85 -2.93
CA SER A 162 -17.75 2.57 -3.52
C SER A 162 -18.82 2.72 -4.62
N GLY A 163 -19.15 3.95 -5.05
CA GLY A 163 -20.14 4.22 -6.11
C GLY A 163 -21.60 4.10 -5.66
N GLN A 164 -21.88 4.23 -4.36
CA GLN A 164 -23.25 4.14 -3.84
C GLN A 164 -24.09 5.37 -4.20
N CYS A 165 -23.45 6.50 -4.50
CA CYS A 165 -24.16 7.72 -4.91
C CYS A 165 -24.97 7.49 -6.19
N GLU A 166 -24.44 6.68 -7.11
CA GLU A 166 -25.09 6.30 -8.36
C GLU A 166 -25.91 5.02 -8.21
N ALA A 167 -25.41 4.03 -7.45
CA ALA A 167 -26.08 2.74 -7.31
C ALA A 167 -27.32 2.81 -6.40
N ASN A 168 -27.29 3.63 -5.36
CA ASN A 168 -28.35 3.77 -4.34
C ASN A 168 -28.63 5.27 -4.02
N PRO A 169 -29.06 6.06 -5.02
CA PRO A 169 -29.14 7.52 -4.91
C PRO A 169 -30.13 7.97 -3.84
N ASN A 170 -31.27 7.28 -3.70
CA ASN A 170 -32.28 7.64 -2.71
C ASN A 170 -31.75 7.54 -1.27
N TRP A 171 -31.05 6.45 -0.94
CA TRP A 171 -30.45 6.28 0.38
C TRP A 171 -29.36 7.34 0.59
N MET A 172 -28.43 7.43 -0.35
CA MET A 172 -27.28 8.30 -0.23
C MET A 172 -27.67 9.78 -0.18
N GLN A 173 -28.73 10.20 -0.87
CA GLN A 173 -29.25 11.56 -0.79
C GLN A 173 -29.96 11.87 0.53
N SER A 174 -30.58 10.89 1.18
CA SER A 174 -31.22 11.15 2.47
C SER A 174 -30.20 11.34 3.59
N PHE A 175 -29.12 10.58 3.58
CA PHE A 175 -28.25 10.41 4.74
C PHE A 175 -26.76 10.65 4.49
N CYS A 176 -26.32 10.71 3.23
CA CYS A 176 -24.92 10.90 2.84
C CYS A 176 -24.74 12.07 1.86
N ARG A 177 -25.57 13.11 2.01
CA ARG A 177 -25.59 14.28 1.09
C ARG A 177 -24.21 14.87 0.89
N ARG A 178 -23.45 15.00 1.98
CA ARG A 178 -22.12 15.59 1.96
C ARG A 178 -21.13 14.69 1.23
N SER A 179 -21.12 13.39 1.53
CA SER A 179 -20.24 12.42 0.86
C SER A 179 -20.56 12.24 -0.62
N CYS A 180 -21.80 12.46 -1.06
CA CYS A 180 -22.19 12.42 -2.48
C CYS A 180 -22.15 13.77 -3.19
N HIS A 181 -21.61 14.82 -2.56
CA HIS A 181 -21.54 16.16 -3.15
C HIS A 181 -22.91 16.70 -3.60
N LEU A 182 -23.97 16.37 -2.85
CA LEU A 182 -25.33 16.88 -3.04
C LEU A 182 -25.58 18.16 -2.23
N CYS A 183 -24.51 18.73 -1.69
CA CYS A 183 -24.41 20.09 -1.20
C CYS A 183 -23.94 20.99 -2.35
#